data_AF-A0A4R7S3X6-F1
#
_entry.id   AF-A0A4R7S3X6-F1
#
_cell.length_a   1.000
_cell.length_b   1.000
_cell.length_c   1.000
_cell.angle_alpha   90.00
_cell.angle_beta   90.00
_cell.angle_gamma   90.00
#
_symmetry.space_group_name_H-M   'P 1'
#
loop_
_entity.id
_entity.type
_entity.pdbx_description
1 polymer ?
#
loop_
_entity_poly.entity_id
_entity_poly.type
_entity_poly.pdbx_seq_one_letter_code
_entity_poly.pdbx_strand_id
1 'polypeptide(L)'
;MKLRLLLSLVALSLLTPCLAQEPKAEAKKRVPNPSVVPVEDVAGLPRVLLIGDSISMGYTLPVRKLLEGVANVHRIPQNGGPTKNGIANIEKWLGKGKWDVIHFNWGIHDLKVMPDGKRQVEPADYEANLRTLVARMKQTGAKLIWATITPIPEGPLNPPREFGEVSVYNGIAEKVMKENGVTINDLNAWISPKLAEMQKPKDVHYHDSGSDYLAEKVAQEIKAALGK
;
A
#
# COMPACT_ATOMS: atom_id res chain seq x y z
N MET A 1 -32.59 -39.59 -81.07
CA MET A 1 -31.24 -40.00 -80.60
C MET A 1 -30.78 -39.01 -79.53
N LYS A 2 -30.06 -39.47 -78.49
CA LYS A 2 -29.68 -38.82 -77.21
C LYS A 2 -30.68 -39.14 -76.08
N LEU A 3 -30.55 -40.27 -75.38
CA LEU A 3 -29.52 -40.74 -74.42
C LEU A 3 -29.72 -40.16 -73.01
N ARG A 4 -29.97 -41.10 -72.08
CA ARG A 4 -30.25 -40.95 -70.64
C ARG A 4 -29.05 -40.35 -69.89
N LEU A 5 -29.32 -39.62 -68.82
CA LEU A 5 -28.45 -39.59 -67.65
C LEU A 5 -29.26 -39.33 -66.37
N LEU A 6 -29.36 -40.35 -65.51
CA LEU A 6 -29.77 -40.20 -64.12
C LEU A 6 -28.62 -39.55 -63.36
N LEU A 7 -28.89 -38.49 -62.58
CA LEU A 7 -28.00 -38.06 -61.50
C LEU A 7 -28.61 -38.45 -60.16
N SER A 8 -27.96 -39.41 -59.51
CA SER A 8 -28.12 -39.80 -58.11
C SER A 8 -27.57 -38.70 -57.20
N LEU A 9 -28.41 -38.15 -56.31
CA LEU A 9 -28.00 -37.24 -55.25
C LEU A 9 -27.48 -38.07 -54.06
N VAL A 10 -26.16 -38.08 -53.85
CA VAL A 10 -25.53 -38.61 -52.64
C VAL A 10 -25.57 -37.51 -51.57
N ALA A 11 -26.32 -37.74 -50.48
CA ALA A 11 -26.30 -36.87 -49.31
C ALA A 11 -25.04 -37.16 -48.48
N LEU A 12 -24.10 -36.22 -48.48
CA LEU A 12 -22.87 -36.31 -47.69
C LEU A 12 -23.14 -35.69 -46.29
N SER A 13 -23.37 -36.54 -45.29
CA SER A 13 -23.48 -36.13 -43.88
C SER A 13 -22.11 -35.74 -43.32
N LEU A 14 -21.88 -34.45 -43.07
CA LEU A 14 -20.67 -33.95 -42.42
C LEU A 14 -20.76 -34.22 -40.90
N LEU A 15 -20.01 -35.22 -40.43
CA LEU A 15 -19.71 -35.42 -39.01
C LEU A 15 -18.70 -34.36 -38.58
N THR A 16 -19.15 -33.33 -37.85
CA THR A 16 -18.27 -32.40 -37.15
C THR A 16 -17.63 -33.08 -35.93
N PRO A 17 -16.30 -33.20 -35.85
CA PRO A 17 -15.65 -33.73 -34.65
C PRO A 17 -15.77 -32.74 -33.51
N CYS A 18 -16.36 -33.18 -32.40
CA CYS A 18 -16.39 -32.49 -31.13
C CYS A 18 -14.96 -32.45 -30.58
N LEU A 19 -14.26 -31.31 -30.75
CA LEU A 19 -13.00 -31.06 -30.06
C LEU A 19 -13.34 -30.84 -28.58
N ALA A 20 -13.04 -31.83 -27.75
CA ALA A 20 -13.09 -31.71 -26.30
C ALA A 20 -12.11 -30.60 -25.87
N GLN A 21 -12.63 -29.56 -25.22
CA GLN A 21 -11.80 -28.53 -24.60
C GLN A 21 -11.03 -29.14 -23.43
N GLU A 22 -9.71 -28.99 -23.43
CA GLU A 22 -8.87 -29.37 -22.29
C GLU A 22 -9.29 -28.56 -21.04
N PRO A 23 -9.37 -29.20 -19.86
CA PRO A 23 -9.74 -28.53 -18.63
C PRO A 23 -8.70 -27.46 -18.27
N LYS A 24 -9.17 -26.22 -18.13
CA LYS A 24 -8.38 -25.07 -17.71
C LYS A 24 -7.78 -25.34 -16.32
N ALA A 25 -6.45 -25.38 -16.23
CA ALA A 25 -5.75 -25.59 -14.96
C ALA A 25 -6.24 -24.60 -13.89
N GLU A 26 -6.67 -25.12 -12.73
CA GLU A 26 -7.10 -24.30 -11.60
C GLU A 26 -5.99 -23.35 -11.17
N ALA A 27 -6.27 -22.05 -11.16
CA ALA A 27 -5.32 -21.05 -10.70
C ALA A 27 -5.01 -21.29 -9.22
N LYS A 28 -3.76 -21.67 -8.91
CA LYS A 28 -3.27 -21.81 -7.54
C LYS A 28 -3.62 -20.54 -6.74
N LYS A 29 -4.41 -20.69 -5.66
CA LYS A 29 -4.76 -19.60 -4.74
C LYS A 29 -3.46 -18.97 -4.22
N ARG A 30 -3.21 -17.71 -4.56
CA ARG A 30 -2.02 -16.97 -4.11
C ARG A 30 -2.06 -16.83 -2.59
N VAL A 31 -0.99 -17.23 -1.91
CA VAL A 31 -0.83 -16.99 -0.48
C VAL A 31 -0.79 -15.47 -0.25
N PRO A 32 -1.63 -14.91 0.65
CA PRO A 32 -1.61 -13.49 0.95
C PRO A 32 -0.25 -13.03 1.48
N ASN A 33 0.11 -11.76 1.25
CA ASN A 33 1.34 -11.19 1.83
C ASN A 33 1.25 -11.27 3.38
N PRO A 34 2.24 -11.81 4.09
CA PRO A 34 2.13 -12.04 5.54
C PRO A 34 1.87 -10.77 6.35
N SER A 35 2.28 -9.60 5.85
CA SER A 35 1.98 -8.33 6.52
C SER A 35 0.47 -8.09 6.65
N VAL A 36 -0.35 -8.42 5.64
CA VAL A 36 -1.81 -8.17 5.65
C VAL A 36 -2.61 -9.24 6.38
N VAL A 37 -1.95 -10.29 6.88
CA VAL A 37 -2.62 -11.30 7.69
C VAL A 37 -3.05 -10.65 9.02
N PRO A 38 -4.34 -10.77 9.41
CA PRO A 38 -4.82 -10.28 10.70
C PRO A 38 -4.04 -10.88 11.86
N VAL A 39 -3.91 -10.11 12.94
CA VAL A 39 -3.34 -10.57 14.21
C VAL A 39 -4.42 -10.54 15.27
N GLU A 40 -4.36 -11.48 16.20
CA GLU A 40 -5.22 -11.50 17.38
C GLU A 40 -4.65 -10.57 18.46
N ASP A 41 -5.54 -9.94 19.22
CA ASP A 41 -5.14 -9.11 20.35
C ASP A 41 -4.65 -9.97 21.51
N VAL A 42 -3.49 -9.63 22.06
CA VAL A 42 -3.08 -10.05 23.40
C VAL A 42 -3.76 -9.13 24.41
N ALA A 43 -4.52 -9.71 25.34
CA ALA A 43 -5.27 -8.97 26.35
C ALA A 43 -4.35 -8.07 27.20
N GLY A 44 -4.80 -6.84 27.46
CA GLY A 44 -4.07 -5.86 28.26
C GLY A 44 -3.02 -5.04 27.51
N LEU A 45 -2.69 -5.38 26.26
CA LEU A 45 -1.79 -4.57 25.43
C LEU A 45 -2.56 -3.50 24.63
N PRO A 46 -1.97 -2.30 24.44
CA PRO A 46 -2.55 -1.25 23.60
C PRO A 46 -2.62 -1.70 22.14
N ARG A 47 -3.54 -1.10 21.38
CA ARG A 47 -3.76 -1.38 19.95
C ARG A 47 -3.18 -0.29 19.08
N VAL A 48 -2.38 -0.71 18.11
CA VAL A 48 -1.76 0.18 17.11
C VAL A 48 -2.28 -0.21 15.73
N LEU A 49 -2.67 0.76 14.92
CA LEU A 49 -3.03 0.55 13.52
C LEU A 49 -1.99 1.17 12.60
N LEU A 50 -1.44 0.37 11.69
CA LEU A 50 -0.64 0.83 10.56
C LEU A 50 -1.51 1.02 9.31
N ILE A 51 -1.52 2.22 8.75
CA ILE A 51 -2.19 2.55 7.49
C ILE A 51 -1.14 3.03 6.49
N GLY A 52 -0.92 2.30 5.40
CA GLY A 52 0.02 2.79 4.40
C GLY A 52 0.17 1.91 3.17
N ASP A 53 1.09 2.35 2.32
CA ASP A 53 1.37 1.75 1.02
C ASP A 53 2.34 0.55 1.08
N SER A 54 2.92 0.18 -0.07
CA SER A 54 3.86 -0.94 -0.16
C SER A 54 5.12 -0.76 0.68
N ILE A 55 5.54 0.48 0.98
CA ILE A 55 6.70 0.73 1.84
C ILE A 55 6.38 0.29 3.27
N SER A 56 5.19 0.63 3.79
CA SER A 56 4.78 0.20 5.13
C SER A 56 4.51 -1.29 5.24
N MET A 57 4.11 -1.94 4.14
CA MET A 57 4.04 -3.41 4.11
C MET A 57 5.40 -4.05 4.37
N GLY A 58 6.48 -3.45 3.86
CA GLY A 58 7.85 -3.92 4.03
C GLY A 58 8.27 -3.93 5.50
N TYR A 59 8.00 -2.84 6.23
CA TYR A 59 8.39 -2.73 7.64
C TYR A 59 7.34 -3.26 8.64
N THR A 60 6.16 -3.72 8.21
CA THR A 60 5.09 -4.17 9.12
C THR A 60 5.53 -5.32 10.04
N LEU A 61 6.12 -6.39 9.48
CA LEU A 61 6.50 -7.56 10.29
C LEU A 61 7.65 -7.27 11.25
N PRO A 62 8.71 -6.54 10.84
CA PRO A 62 9.72 -6.10 11.78
C PRO A 62 9.17 -5.17 12.88
N VAL A 63 8.24 -4.25 12.57
CA VAL A 63 7.58 -3.42 13.61
C VAL A 63 6.82 -4.29 14.62
N ARG A 64 6.07 -5.30 14.15
CA ARG A 64 5.39 -6.27 15.04
C ARG A 64 6.38 -6.96 15.97
N LYS A 65 7.51 -7.43 15.44
CA LYS A 65 8.57 -8.07 16.24
C LYS A 65 9.16 -7.12 17.29
N LEU A 66 9.46 -5.88 16.91
CA LEU A 66 10.03 -4.87 17.81
C LEU A 66 9.08 -4.38 18.91
N LEU A 67 7.78 -4.62 18.73
CA LEU A 67 6.70 -4.26 19.66
C LEU A 67 6.03 -5.48 20.30
N GLU A 68 6.61 -6.67 20.17
CA GLU A 68 6.15 -7.87 20.86
C GLU A 68 6.15 -7.64 22.38
N GLY A 69 5.03 -7.99 23.04
CA GLY A 69 4.83 -7.71 24.46
C GLY A 69 4.60 -6.24 24.83
N VAL A 70 4.65 -5.31 23.85
CA VAL A 70 4.43 -3.87 24.06
C VAL A 70 3.08 -3.43 23.51
N ALA A 71 2.70 -3.89 22.31
CA ALA A 71 1.46 -3.49 21.66
C ALA A 71 0.95 -4.54 20.66
N ASN A 72 -0.37 -4.58 20.47
CA ASN A 72 -1.02 -5.30 19.38
C ASN A 72 -0.94 -4.46 18.11
N VAL A 73 -0.01 -4.80 17.20
CA VAL A 73 0.22 -4.04 15.96
C VAL A 73 -0.58 -4.62 14.79
N HIS A 74 -1.69 -3.96 14.50
CA HIS A 74 -2.56 -4.23 13.37
C HIS A 74 -2.13 -3.45 12.14
N ARG A 75 -2.59 -3.88 10.96
CA ARG A 75 -2.52 -3.07 9.76
C ARG A 75 -3.76 -3.23 8.90
N ILE A 76 -3.99 -2.29 8.00
CA ILE A 76 -5.04 -2.43 6.99
C ILE A 76 -4.79 -3.68 6.12
N PRO A 77 -5.83 -4.42 5.70
CA PRO A 77 -5.68 -5.73 5.04
C PRO A 77 -5.34 -5.62 3.55
N GLN A 78 -4.73 -4.51 3.14
CA GLN A 78 -4.40 -4.18 1.75
C GLN A 78 -3.31 -3.11 1.69
N ASN A 79 -2.72 -2.91 0.50
CA ASN A 79 -1.93 -1.72 0.22
C ASN A 79 -2.85 -0.49 0.25
N GLY A 80 -2.46 0.53 1.02
CA GLY A 80 -3.19 1.78 1.18
C GLY A 80 -3.24 2.61 -0.10
N GLY A 81 -2.24 2.51 -0.97
CA GLY A 81 -2.19 3.22 -2.25
C GLY A 81 -2.19 4.74 -2.08
N PRO A 82 -2.81 5.51 -3.01
CA PRO A 82 -2.92 6.97 -2.88
C PRO A 82 -3.98 7.39 -1.84
N THR A 83 -3.95 8.64 -1.40
CA THR A 83 -4.91 9.20 -0.42
C THR A 83 -6.38 9.01 -0.82
N LYS A 84 -6.72 9.01 -2.11
CA LYS A 84 -8.09 8.72 -2.58
C LYS A 84 -8.62 7.36 -2.12
N ASN A 85 -7.75 6.36 -1.96
CA ASN A 85 -8.13 5.08 -1.40
C ASN A 85 -8.44 5.20 0.09
N GLY A 86 -7.65 6.00 0.81
CA GLY A 86 -7.94 6.38 2.20
C GLY A 86 -9.32 6.99 2.31
N ILE A 87 -9.64 8.00 1.50
CA ILE A 87 -10.95 8.67 1.50
C ILE A 87 -12.08 7.67 1.33
N ALA A 88 -11.95 6.74 0.39
CA ALA A 88 -12.98 5.75 0.11
C ALA A 88 -13.12 4.67 1.20
N ASN A 89 -12.10 4.43 2.03
CA ASN A 89 -12.05 3.26 2.91
C ASN A 89 -11.78 3.55 4.39
N ILE A 90 -11.56 4.81 4.79
CA ILE A 90 -11.10 5.13 6.15
C ILE A 90 -12.04 4.59 7.23
N GLU A 91 -13.36 4.65 7.03
CA GLU A 91 -14.34 4.08 7.97
C GLU A 91 -14.15 2.56 8.16
N LYS A 92 -13.97 1.85 7.04
CA LYS A 92 -13.74 0.40 7.07
C LYS A 92 -12.40 0.06 7.73
N TRP A 93 -11.36 0.84 7.46
CA TRP A 93 -10.02 0.62 7.98
C TRP A 93 -9.90 0.91 9.46
N LEU A 94 -10.57 1.96 9.95
CA LEU A 94 -10.68 2.23 11.38
C LEU A 94 -11.53 1.17 12.09
N GLY A 95 -12.58 0.69 11.41
CA GLY A 95 -13.45 -0.35 11.92
C GLY A 95 -14.13 0.06 13.24
N LYS A 96 -14.44 -0.94 14.07
CA LYS A 96 -15.10 -0.74 15.38
C LYS A 96 -14.14 -0.80 16.58
N GLY A 97 -12.87 -1.12 16.33
CA GLY A 97 -11.87 -1.24 17.39
C GLY A 97 -11.45 0.13 17.92
N LYS A 98 -11.02 0.17 19.18
CA LYS A 98 -10.38 1.35 19.76
C LYS A 98 -8.88 1.29 19.49
N TRP A 99 -8.34 2.36 18.91
CA TRP A 99 -6.92 2.51 18.62
C TRP A 99 -6.28 3.44 19.64
N ASP A 100 -5.14 3.03 20.18
CA ASP A 100 -4.32 3.89 21.04
C ASP A 100 -3.37 4.75 20.20
N VAL A 101 -2.82 4.16 19.13
CA VAL A 101 -1.98 4.84 18.14
C VAL A 101 -2.42 4.45 16.73
N ILE A 102 -2.45 5.43 15.83
CA ILE A 102 -2.52 5.22 14.39
C ILE A 102 -1.26 5.79 13.77
N HIS A 103 -0.42 4.92 13.23
CA HIS A 103 0.74 5.31 12.42
C HIS A 103 0.36 5.17 10.94
N PHE A 104 0.59 6.23 10.16
CA PHE A 104 0.13 6.24 8.78
C PHE A 104 1.07 6.94 7.80
N ASN A 105 1.03 6.50 6.55
CA ASN A 105 1.67 7.19 5.42
C ASN A 105 0.79 7.15 4.16
N TRP A 106 0.83 8.23 3.39
CA TRP A 106 0.36 8.33 2.00
C TRP A 106 1.27 9.31 1.26
N GLY A 107 1.37 9.14 -0.04
CA GLY A 107 2.05 10.11 -0.89
C GLY A 107 2.77 9.50 -2.06
N ILE A 108 3.50 8.38 -1.89
CA ILE A 108 4.29 7.80 -3.00
C ILE A 108 3.40 7.43 -4.19
N HIS A 109 2.17 6.98 -3.93
CA HIS A 109 1.20 6.72 -4.98
C HIS A 109 0.53 7.98 -5.51
N ASP A 110 0.38 9.02 -4.68
CA ASP A 110 -0.24 10.30 -5.03
C ASP A 110 0.60 11.07 -6.04
N LEU A 111 1.91 11.20 -5.78
CA LEU A 111 2.83 11.94 -6.65
C LEU A 111 3.28 11.15 -7.89
N LYS A 112 2.84 9.90 -8.06
CA LYS A 112 3.15 9.12 -9.27
C LYS A 112 2.53 9.78 -10.50
N VAL A 113 3.29 9.89 -11.59
CA VAL A 113 2.80 10.41 -12.87
C VAL A 113 1.97 9.35 -13.59
N MET A 114 0.81 9.75 -14.08
CA MET A 114 -0.12 8.93 -14.83
C MET A 114 0.07 9.15 -16.34
N PRO A 115 -0.47 8.26 -17.21
CA PRO A 115 -0.25 8.36 -18.66
C PRO A 115 -0.74 9.67 -19.32
N ASP A 116 -1.60 10.43 -18.64
CA ASP A 116 -2.07 11.76 -19.07
C ASP A 116 -1.14 12.90 -18.64
N GLY A 117 0.02 12.58 -18.06
CA GLY A 117 1.02 13.54 -17.58
C GLY A 117 0.71 14.14 -16.21
N LYS A 118 -0.45 13.86 -15.62
CA LYS A 118 -0.86 14.38 -14.32
C LYS A 118 -0.34 13.50 -13.17
N ARG A 119 -0.31 14.06 -11.97
CA ARG A 119 -0.10 13.28 -10.75
C ARG A 119 -1.35 12.45 -10.48
N GLN A 120 -1.18 11.25 -9.93
CA GLN A 120 -2.30 10.36 -9.61
C GLN A 120 -3.28 11.01 -8.62
N VAL A 121 -2.77 11.89 -7.75
CA VAL A 121 -3.52 12.88 -6.98
C VAL A 121 -2.73 14.18 -7.02
N GLU A 122 -3.32 15.24 -7.58
CA GLU A 122 -2.67 16.56 -7.68
C GLU A 122 -2.42 17.18 -6.30
N PRO A 123 -1.41 18.07 -6.15
CA PRO A 123 -1.02 18.61 -4.84
C PRO A 123 -2.15 19.21 -4.00
N ALA A 124 -3.07 19.95 -4.63
CA ALA A 124 -4.23 20.55 -3.95
C ALA A 124 -5.21 19.49 -3.42
N ASP A 125 -5.49 18.45 -4.22
CA ASP A 125 -6.35 17.35 -3.81
C ASP A 125 -5.68 16.49 -2.73
N TYR A 126 -4.37 16.32 -2.79
CA TYR A 126 -3.59 15.64 -1.75
C TYR A 126 -3.70 16.37 -0.40
N GLU A 127 -3.55 17.70 -0.38
CA GLU A 127 -3.76 18.51 0.83
C GLU A 127 -5.19 18.33 1.38
N ALA A 128 -6.21 18.48 0.52
CA ALA A 128 -7.61 18.34 0.90
C ALA A 128 -7.95 16.95 1.45
N ASN A 129 -7.40 15.90 0.82
CA ASN A 129 -7.57 14.53 1.26
C ASN A 129 -6.92 14.30 2.63
N LEU A 130 -5.68 14.75 2.82
CA LEU A 130 -4.99 14.61 4.10
C LEU A 130 -5.74 15.31 5.23
N ARG A 131 -6.26 16.52 5.00
CA ARG A 131 -7.08 17.24 5.99
C ARG A 131 -8.31 16.42 6.39
N THR A 132 -9.00 15.85 5.41
CA THR A 132 -10.18 15.00 5.65
C THR A 132 -9.81 13.73 6.44
N LEU A 133 -8.74 13.05 6.03
CA LEU A 133 -8.27 11.81 6.67
C LEU A 133 -7.82 12.05 8.11
N VAL A 134 -7.01 13.09 8.34
CA VAL A 134 -6.53 13.46 9.67
C VAL A 134 -7.69 13.85 10.57
N ALA A 135 -8.61 14.69 10.09
CA ALA A 135 -9.80 15.08 10.86
C ALA A 135 -10.59 13.84 11.28
N ARG A 136 -10.80 12.88 10.36
CA ARG A 136 -11.52 11.65 10.68
C ARG A 136 -10.77 10.74 11.66
N MET A 137 -9.47 10.54 11.47
CA MET A 137 -8.66 9.72 12.38
C MET A 137 -8.59 10.33 13.78
N LYS A 138 -8.54 11.67 13.92
CA LYS A 138 -8.56 12.35 15.24
C LYS A 138 -9.82 12.05 16.04
N GLN A 139 -10.97 11.87 15.38
CA GLN A 139 -12.23 11.53 16.06
C GLN A 139 -12.19 10.17 16.77
N THR A 140 -11.21 9.31 16.46
CA THR A 140 -11.02 8.04 17.20
C THR A 140 -10.44 8.24 18.60
N GLY A 141 -9.83 9.39 18.87
CA GLY A 141 -9.07 9.66 20.09
C GLY A 141 -7.68 9.03 20.12
N ALA A 142 -7.27 8.31 19.06
CA ALA A 142 -5.93 7.75 18.96
C ALA A 142 -4.87 8.85 18.81
N LYS A 143 -3.66 8.58 19.30
CA LYS A 143 -2.49 9.39 18.96
C LYS A 143 -2.13 9.13 17.51
N LEU A 144 -1.92 10.20 16.74
CA LEU A 144 -1.63 10.11 15.31
C LEU A 144 -0.15 10.36 15.05
N ILE A 145 0.45 9.48 14.25
CA ILE A 145 1.84 9.60 13.81
C ILE A 145 1.85 9.48 12.28
N TRP A 146 2.26 10.54 11.60
CA TRP A 146 2.45 10.52 10.16
C TRP A 146 3.90 10.23 9.82
N ALA A 147 4.14 9.30 8.89
CA ALA A 147 5.45 9.07 8.32
C ALA A 147 5.61 9.77 6.97
N THR A 148 6.70 10.54 6.83
CA THR A 148 7.07 11.22 5.59
C THR A 148 7.26 10.23 4.43
N ILE A 149 6.96 10.67 3.21
CA ILE A 149 7.26 9.93 1.98
C ILE A 149 8.78 9.76 1.89
N THR A 150 9.25 8.52 1.78
CA THR A 150 10.68 8.23 1.66
C THR A 150 11.24 8.58 0.27
N PRO A 151 12.56 8.74 0.10
CA PRO A 151 13.16 9.12 -1.17
C PRO A 151 12.86 8.14 -2.30
N ILE A 152 12.73 8.69 -3.50
CA ILE A 152 12.59 7.94 -4.75
C ILE A 152 13.97 7.94 -5.42
N PRO A 153 14.49 6.77 -5.86
CA PRO A 153 15.82 6.73 -6.45
C PRO A 153 15.88 7.49 -7.76
N GLU A 154 17.04 8.11 -8.03
CA GLU A 154 17.30 8.79 -9.29
C GLU A 154 17.39 7.80 -10.46
N GLY A 155 17.03 8.27 -11.65
CA GLY A 155 17.14 7.52 -12.88
C GLY A 155 15.97 6.57 -13.17
N PRO A 156 16.09 5.74 -14.22
CA PRO A 156 14.99 4.90 -14.67
C PRO A 156 14.69 3.79 -13.66
N LEU A 157 13.42 3.70 -13.25
CA LEU A 157 12.93 2.70 -12.31
C LEU A 157 12.52 1.38 -12.97
N ASN A 158 12.55 0.31 -12.20
CA ASN A 158 12.03 -1.00 -12.56
C ASN A 158 11.08 -1.49 -11.45
N PRO A 159 9.76 -1.59 -11.68
CA PRO A 159 9.07 -1.31 -12.95
C PRO A 159 9.04 0.19 -13.32
N PRO A 160 8.96 0.53 -14.63
CA PRO A 160 8.95 1.91 -15.11
C PRO A 160 7.82 2.72 -14.51
N ARG A 161 8.19 3.79 -13.81
CA ARG A 161 7.30 4.75 -13.16
C ARG A 161 8.02 6.09 -13.12
N GLU A 162 7.26 7.16 -13.21
CA GLU A 162 7.74 8.52 -12.98
C GLU A 162 7.00 9.09 -11.78
N PHE A 163 7.63 10.05 -11.11
CA PHE A 163 7.09 10.69 -9.93
C PHE A 163 7.28 12.20 -9.99
N GLY A 164 6.45 12.93 -9.25
CA GLY A 164 6.73 14.30 -8.91
C GLY A 164 7.74 14.44 -7.77
N GLU A 165 7.82 15.67 -7.28
CA GLU A 165 8.78 16.04 -6.25
C GLU A 165 8.32 15.55 -4.87
N VAL A 166 9.09 14.67 -4.25
CA VAL A 166 8.86 14.18 -2.88
C VAL A 166 8.81 15.34 -1.89
N SER A 167 9.69 16.34 -2.06
CA SER A 167 9.76 17.54 -1.21
C SER A 167 8.46 18.34 -1.23
N VAL A 168 7.79 18.46 -2.37
CA VAL A 168 6.51 19.18 -2.50
C VAL A 168 5.43 18.46 -1.70
N TYR A 169 5.28 17.15 -1.86
CA TYR A 169 4.25 16.39 -1.17
C TYR A 169 4.54 16.27 0.33
N ASN A 170 5.79 16.07 0.74
CA ASN A 170 6.18 16.08 2.14
C ASN A 170 5.91 17.45 2.79
N GLY A 171 6.22 18.57 2.10
CA GLY A 171 5.93 19.90 2.63
C GLY A 171 4.44 20.18 2.82
N ILE A 172 3.59 19.73 1.88
CA ILE A 172 2.14 19.81 2.01
C ILE A 172 1.64 19.00 3.21
N ALA A 173 2.09 17.75 3.32
CA ALA A 173 1.67 16.88 4.40
C ALA A 173 2.15 17.39 5.76
N GLU A 174 3.41 17.82 5.86
CA GLU A 174 4.00 18.41 7.06
C GLU A 174 3.19 19.62 7.55
N LYS A 175 2.80 20.52 6.64
CA LYS A 175 1.91 21.64 6.96
C LYS A 175 0.60 21.15 7.60
N VAL A 176 -0.09 20.19 6.98
CA VAL A 176 -1.35 19.63 7.50
C VAL A 176 -1.14 18.98 8.86
N MET A 177 -0.05 18.22 9.05
CA MET A 177 0.26 17.55 10.31
C MET A 177 0.52 18.53 11.44
N LYS A 178 1.34 19.56 11.19
CA LYS A 178 1.64 20.63 12.15
C LYS A 178 0.38 21.37 12.60
N GLU A 179 -0.46 21.78 11.65
CA GLU A 179 -1.74 22.47 11.96
C GLU A 179 -2.67 21.59 12.82
N ASN A 180 -2.56 20.28 12.72
CA ASN A 180 -3.43 19.33 13.42
C ASN A 180 -2.81 18.71 14.67
N GLY A 181 -1.56 19.03 15.01
CA GLY A 181 -0.83 18.45 16.13
C GLY A 181 -0.56 16.94 15.96
N VAL A 182 -0.36 16.49 14.72
CA VAL A 182 0.03 15.11 14.40
C VAL A 182 1.55 14.97 14.52
N THR A 183 2.03 13.94 15.21
CA THR A 183 3.47 13.65 15.32
C THR A 183 4.04 13.30 13.95
N ILE A 184 5.23 13.81 13.64
CA ILE A 184 5.92 13.54 12.38
C ILE A 184 7.06 12.56 12.64
N ASN A 185 7.00 11.39 12.00
CA ASN A 185 8.08 10.44 11.90
C ASN A 185 8.79 10.64 10.55
N ASP A 186 9.93 11.34 10.56
CA ASP A 186 10.66 11.71 9.35
C ASP A 186 11.51 10.55 8.79
N LEU A 187 10.81 9.51 8.31
CA LEU A 187 11.44 8.36 7.66
C LEU A 187 12.27 8.76 6.44
N ASN A 188 11.95 9.89 5.80
CA ASN A 188 12.72 10.41 4.67
C ASN A 188 14.12 10.82 5.12
N ALA A 189 14.22 11.68 6.13
CA ALA A 189 15.50 12.12 6.67
C ALA A 189 16.30 10.94 7.26
N TRP A 190 15.64 10.00 7.94
CA TRP A 190 16.31 8.83 8.53
C TRP A 190 16.97 7.94 7.48
N ILE A 191 16.28 7.63 6.38
CA ILE A 191 16.77 6.66 5.39
C ILE A 191 17.70 7.29 4.35
N SER A 192 17.57 8.60 4.08
CA SER A 192 18.36 9.33 3.09
C SER A 192 19.87 9.07 3.14
N PRO A 193 20.56 9.14 4.30
CA PRO A 193 22.00 8.88 4.36
C PRO A 193 22.40 7.42 4.13
N LYS A 194 21.43 6.50 4.02
CA LYS A 194 21.64 5.05 3.90
C LYS A 194 21.07 4.45 2.62
N LEU A 195 20.54 5.27 1.71
CA LEU A 195 19.83 4.80 0.51
C LEU A 195 20.66 3.85 -0.35
N ALA A 196 21.94 4.17 -0.58
CA ALA A 196 22.82 3.35 -1.42
C ALA A 196 22.99 1.90 -0.91
N GLU A 197 22.85 1.70 0.40
CA GLU A 197 22.92 0.38 1.04
C GLU A 197 21.54 -0.27 1.18
N MET A 198 20.54 0.51 1.54
CA MET A 198 19.26 0.00 2.04
C MET A 198 18.16 -0.07 0.99
N GLN A 199 18.22 0.75 -0.06
CA GLN A 199 17.22 0.78 -1.12
C GLN A 199 17.61 -0.19 -2.26
N LYS A 200 16.62 -0.88 -2.82
CA LYS A 200 16.86 -1.75 -3.97
C LYS A 200 17.22 -0.89 -5.19
N PRO A 201 18.24 -1.25 -5.97
CA PRO A 201 18.60 -0.49 -7.16
C PRO A 201 17.42 -0.33 -8.11
N LYS A 202 17.14 0.91 -8.54
CA LYS A 202 16.05 1.27 -9.46
C LYS A 202 14.65 0.92 -8.95
N ASP A 203 14.46 0.69 -7.66
CA ASP A 203 13.15 0.41 -7.08
C ASP A 203 12.93 1.30 -5.86
N VAL A 204 11.68 1.74 -5.69
CA VAL A 204 11.28 2.56 -4.54
C VAL A 204 11.31 1.77 -3.23
N HIS A 205 11.34 0.43 -3.32
CA HIS A 205 11.32 -0.46 -2.17
C HIS A 205 12.72 -0.74 -1.63
N TYR A 206 12.75 -1.16 -0.38
CA TYR A 206 13.97 -1.45 0.36
C TYR A 206 14.33 -2.93 0.33
N HIS A 207 15.61 -3.22 0.58
CA HIS A 207 16.04 -4.52 1.07
C HIS A 207 15.44 -4.78 2.46
N ASP A 208 15.57 -6.01 2.95
CA ASP A 208 15.08 -6.37 4.29
C ASP A 208 15.76 -5.50 5.35
N SER A 209 17.07 -5.26 5.23
CA SER A 209 17.83 -4.36 6.12
C SER A 209 17.29 -2.92 6.14
N GLY A 210 16.86 -2.39 5.00
CA GLY A 210 16.24 -1.06 4.94
C GLY A 210 14.85 -1.04 5.56
N SER A 211 14.06 -2.11 5.36
CA SER A 211 12.75 -2.25 5.99
C SER A 211 12.87 -2.40 7.51
N ASP A 212 13.87 -3.15 7.99
CA ASP A 212 14.20 -3.29 9.41
C ASP A 212 14.62 -1.94 10.02
N TYR A 213 15.47 -1.18 9.34
CA TYR A 213 15.88 0.15 9.80
C TYR A 213 14.69 1.12 9.90
N LEU A 214 13.81 1.15 8.90
CA LEU A 214 12.58 1.94 8.96
C LEU A 214 11.68 1.46 10.11
N ALA A 215 11.59 0.15 10.34
CA ALA A 215 10.80 -0.42 11.43
C ALA A 215 11.30 0.01 12.81
N GLU A 216 12.61 0.12 13.01
CA GLU A 216 13.17 0.66 14.26
C GLU A 216 12.65 2.07 14.54
N LYS A 217 12.65 2.96 13.53
CA LYS A 217 12.16 4.34 13.67
C LYS A 217 10.66 4.38 13.92
N VAL A 218 9.89 3.55 13.23
CA VAL A 218 8.44 3.42 13.45
C VAL A 218 8.14 2.91 14.86
N ALA A 219 8.84 1.86 15.32
CA ALA A 219 8.64 1.30 16.65
C ALA A 219 9.04 2.29 17.76
N GLN A 220 10.10 3.08 17.57
CA GLN A 220 10.51 4.13 18.51
C GLN A 220 9.40 5.17 18.70
N GLU A 221 8.84 5.70 17.62
CA GLU A 221 7.75 6.69 17.70
C GLU A 221 6.47 6.11 18.29
N ILE A 222 6.14 4.85 17.98
CA ILE A 222 4.99 4.17 18.58
C ILE A 222 5.18 3.98 20.09
N LYS A 223 6.37 3.53 20.54
CA LYS A 223 6.67 3.40 21.98
C LYS A 223 6.56 4.73 22.70
N ALA A 224 7.14 5.79 22.13
CA ALA A 224 7.05 7.14 22.67
C ALA A 224 5.59 7.60 22.79
N ALA A 225 4.77 7.38 21.76
CA ALA A 225 3.35 7.69 21.81
C ALA A 225 2.60 6.86 22.87
N LEU A 226 3.00 5.62 23.13
CA LEU A 226 2.41 4.78 24.18
C LEU A 226 2.96 5.08 25.60
N GLY A 227 4.01 5.89 25.72
CA GLY A 227 4.70 6.15 26.99
C GLY A 227 5.46 4.92 27.51
N LYS A 228 6.14 4.19 26.62
CA LYS A 228 6.85 2.94 26.87
C LYS A 228 8.33 3.04 26.54
#